data_AF-A0A969Y3B5-F1
#
_entry.id   AF-A0A969Y3B5-F1
#
_cell.length_a   1.000
_cell.length_b   1.000
_cell.length_c   1.000
_cell.angle_alpha   90.00
_cell.angle_beta   90.00
_cell.angle_gamma   90.00
#
_symmetry.space_group_name_H-M   'P 1'
#
loop_
_entity.id
_entity.type
_entity.pdbx_description
1 polymer ?
#
loop_
_entity_poly.entity_id
_entity_poly.type
_entity_poly.pdbx_seq_one_letter_code
_entity_poly.pdbx_strand_id
1 'polypeptide(L)'
;KSIEPHVYSASVGDIVVNMDEALDPVVEKKYADVIAENQEMFFGLFNRAISFISAAKNIHDQMEQYYAPYMDFDALARLQQEILEQILDTAN
;
A
#
# COMPACT_ATOMS: atom_id res chain seq x y z
N LYS A 1 -3.78 -11.04 -7.17
CA LYS A 1 -2.72 -11.46 -6.22
C LYS A 1 -1.78 -10.29 -6.05
N SER A 2 -1.67 -9.73 -4.84
CA SER A 2 -0.64 -8.73 -4.55
C SER A 2 0.70 -9.43 -4.68
N ILE A 3 1.56 -8.90 -5.55
CA ILE A 3 2.95 -9.32 -5.72
C ILE A 3 3.75 -8.24 -5.02
N GLU A 4 4.69 -8.61 -4.15
CA GLU A 4 5.49 -7.61 -3.45
C GLU A 4 6.19 -6.71 -4.49
N PRO A 5 5.94 -5.38 -4.44
CA PRO A 5 6.37 -4.45 -5.49
C PRO A 5 7.90 -4.22 -5.52
N HIS A 6 8.66 -4.97 -4.72
CA HIS A 6 10.12 -4.89 -4.60
C HIS A 6 10.85 -6.11 -5.17
N VAL A 7 10.13 -7.05 -5.82
CA VAL A 7 10.78 -8.18 -6.49
C VAL A 7 11.24 -7.73 -7.88
N TYR A 8 12.54 -7.43 -8.00
CA TYR A 8 13.16 -7.15 -9.28
C TYR A 8 13.36 -8.45 -10.06
N SER A 9 12.88 -8.47 -11.30
CA SER A 9 13.11 -9.57 -12.24
C SER A 9 14.15 -9.13 -13.27
N ALA A 10 15.35 -9.70 -13.19
CA ALA A 10 16.42 -9.43 -14.14
C ALA A 10 16.02 -9.86 -15.57
N SER A 11 16.36 -9.04 -16.55
CA SER A 11 16.15 -9.27 -17.97
C SER A 11 17.37 -9.94 -18.61
N VAL A 12 17.21 -10.44 -19.84
CA VAL A 12 18.31 -11.06 -20.59
C VAL A 12 19.38 -10.00 -20.88
N GLY A 13 20.56 -10.18 -20.27
CA GLY A 13 21.70 -9.26 -20.38
C GLY A 13 22.04 -8.49 -19.11
N ASP A 14 21.20 -8.56 -18.08
CA ASP A 14 21.48 -7.92 -16.79
C ASP A 14 22.55 -8.67 -16.00
N ILE A 15 23.36 -7.93 -15.24
CA ILE A 15 24.32 -8.47 -14.29
C ILE A 15 23.73 -8.33 -12.89
N VAL A 16 23.40 -9.47 -12.28
CA VAL A 16 22.91 -9.52 -10.90
C VAL A 16 24.11 -9.69 -9.97
N VAL A 17 24.30 -8.74 -9.06
CA VAL A 17 25.32 -8.81 -8.01
C VAL A 17 24.65 -9.27 -6.72
N ASN A 18 25.10 -10.41 -6.19
CA ASN A 18 24.63 -10.90 -4.90
C ASN A 18 25.39 -10.20 -3.78
N MET A 19 24.70 -9.33 -3.03
CA MET A 19 25.31 -8.62 -1.91
C MET A 19 25.47 -9.50 -0.66
N ASP A 20 24.82 -10.65 -0.59
CA ASP A 20 24.96 -11.58 0.53
C ASP A 20 26.40 -12.14 0.61
N GLU A 21 27.13 -12.18 -0.50
CA GLU A 21 28.54 -12.58 -0.53
C GLU A 21 29.45 -11.63 0.25
N ALA A 22 29.00 -10.39 0.50
CA ALA A 22 29.74 -9.39 1.27
C ALA A 22 29.39 -9.40 2.77
N LEU A 23 28.47 -10.25 3.22
CA LEU A 23 28.10 -10.35 4.63
C LEU A 23 29.18 -11.07 5.44
N ASP A 24 29.38 -10.61 6.68
CA ASP A 24 30.19 -11.33 7.67
C ASP A 24 29.35 -12.47 8.27
N PRO A 25 29.70 -13.75 8.05
CA PRO A 25 28.90 -14.89 8.53
C PRO A 25 28.83 -14.97 10.06
N VAL A 26 29.82 -14.43 10.77
CA VAL A 26 29.83 -14.41 12.24
C VAL A 26 28.79 -13.43 12.76
N VAL A 27 28.67 -12.28 12.11
CA VAL A 27 27.67 -11.25 12.45
C VAL A 27 26.27 -11.74 12.10
N GLU A 28 26.09 -12.31 10.91
CA GLU A 28 24.81 -12.88 10.47
C GLU A 28 24.30 -13.93 11.46
N LYS A 29 25.13 -14.94 11.76
CA LYS A 29 24.76 -16.01 12.68
C LYS A 29 24.46 -15.50 14.09
N LYS A 30 25.16 -14.47 14.55
CA LYS A 30 24.92 -13.84 15.86
C LYS A 30 23.51 -13.25 15.97
N TYR A 31 22.95 -12.75 14.88
CA TYR A 31 21.65 -12.06 14.88
C TYR A 31 20.53 -12.83 14.18
N ALA A 32 20.78 -14.07 13.74
CA ALA A 32 19.82 -14.87 12.98
C ALA A 32 18.44 -14.98 13.68
N ASP A 33 18.41 -15.24 14.98
CA ASP A 33 17.15 -15.36 15.74
C ASP A 33 16.38 -14.03 15.78
N VAL A 34 17.08 -12.91 15.98
CA VAL A 34 16.48 -11.57 16.00
C VAL A 34 15.95 -11.18 14.61
N ILE A 35 16.67 -11.55 13.55
CA ILE A 35 16.23 -11.33 12.17
C ILE A 35 14.94 -12.13 11.91
N ALA A 36 14.91 -13.40 12.30
CA ALA A 36 13.73 -14.25 12.13
C ALA A 36 12.51 -13.72 12.91
N GLU A 37 12.69 -13.34 14.18
CA GLU A 37 11.63 -12.74 15.00
C GLU A 37 11.09 -11.45 14.37
N ASN A 38 11.98 -10.56 13.93
CA ASN A 38 11.58 -9.31 13.30
C ASN A 38 10.83 -9.53 11.99
N GLN A 39 11.25 -10.50 11.17
CA GLN A 39 10.56 -10.86 9.94
C GLN A 39 9.14 -11.39 10.23
N GLU A 40 9.01 -12.32 11.18
CA GLU A 40 7.70 -12.85 11.59
C GLU A 40 6.78 -11.73 12.09
N MET A 41 7.29 -10.89 12.99
CA MET A 41 6.53 -9.77 13.54
C MET A 41 6.12 -8.77 12.46
N PHE A 42 7.03 -8.41 11.56
CA PHE A 42 6.77 -7.49 10.46
C PHE A 42 5.63 -8.00 9.58
N PHE A 43 5.72 -9.24 9.08
CA PHE A 43 4.69 -9.80 8.21
C PHE A 43 3.37 -10.04 8.95
N GLY A 44 3.42 -10.43 10.23
CA GLY A 44 2.24 -10.58 11.07
C GLY A 44 1.47 -9.27 11.21
N LEU A 45 2.17 -8.17 11.54
CA LEU A 45 1.56 -6.84 11.65
C LEU A 45 1.08 -6.31 10.31
N PHE A 46 1.86 -6.49 9.25
CA PHE A 46 1.50 -6.02 7.91
C PHE A 46 0.24 -6.70 7.39
N ASN A 47 0.15 -8.02 7.49
CA ASN A 47 -1.05 -8.77 7.09
C ASN A 47 -2.27 -8.39 7.92
N ARG A 48 -2.10 -8.12 9.22
CA ARG A 48 -3.17 -7.65 10.09
C ARG A 48 -3.64 -6.24 9.74
N ALA A 49 -2.73 -5.34 9.36
CA ALA A 49 -3.09 -4.02 8.88
C ALA A 49 -3.92 -4.11 7.59
N ILE A 50 -3.49 -4.94 6.63
CA ILE A 50 -4.24 -5.19 5.39
C ILE A 50 -5.64 -5.74 5.68
N SER A 51 -5.76 -6.70 6.61
CA SER A 51 -7.05 -7.28 6.95
C SER A 51 -8.01 -6.26 7.56
N PHE A 52 -7.52 -5.35 8.41
CA PHE A 52 -8.34 -4.27 8.95
C PHE A 52 -8.78 -3.27 7.89
N ILE A 53 -7.90 -2.88 6.96
CA ILE A 53 -8.27 -2.00 5.84
C ILE A 53 -9.34 -2.67 4.97
N SER A 54 -9.18 -3.97 4.68
CA SER A 54 -10.18 -4.73 3.92
C SER A 54 -11.53 -4.80 4.64
N ALA A 55 -11.53 -5.05 5.96
CA ALA A 55 -12.76 -5.07 6.75
C ALA A 55 -13.45 -3.69 6.78
N ALA A 56 -12.67 -2.61 6.95
CA ALA A 56 -13.19 -1.25 6.93
C ALA A 56 -13.82 -0.91 5.57
N LYS A 57 -13.16 -1.28 4.45
CA LYS A 57 -13.73 -1.13 3.12
C LYS A 57 -15.03 -1.91 2.97
N ASN A 58 -15.09 -3.16 3.42
CA ASN A 58 -16.32 -3.96 3.30
C ASN A 58 -17.49 -3.33 4.05
N ILE A 59 -17.24 -2.77 5.25
CA ILE A 59 -18.26 -2.05 6.02
C ILE A 59 -18.67 -0.76 5.29
N HIS A 60 -17.71 -0.01 4.77
CA HIS A 60 -17.99 1.20 3.98
C HIS A 60 -18.84 0.87 2.75
N ASP A 61 -18.47 -0.14 1.97
CA ASP A 61 -19.20 -0.59 0.78
C ASP A 61 -20.63 -1.03 1.13
N GLN A 62 -20.86 -1.65 2.30
CA GLN A 62 -22.21 -1.96 2.79
C GLN A 62 -23.01 -0.70 3.15
N MET A 63 -22.38 0.27 3.81
CA MET A 63 -23.03 1.55 4.14
C MET A 63 -23.40 2.32 2.87
N GLU A 64 -22.52 2.29 1.86
CA GLU A 64 -22.70 2.95 0.58
C GLU A 64 -23.94 2.47 -0.17
N GLN A 65 -24.28 1.18 -0.06
CA GLN A 65 -25.51 0.63 -0.66
C GLN A 65 -26.79 1.33 -0.19
N TYR A 66 -26.81 1.89 1.03
CA TYR A 66 -28.00 2.55 1.55
C TYR A 66 -28.18 3.97 1.03
N TYR A 67 -27.11 4.74 0.85
CA TYR A 67 -27.22 6.14 0.46
C TYR A 67 -26.96 6.39 -1.02
N ALA A 68 -26.15 5.56 -1.69
CA ALA A 68 -25.77 5.76 -3.08
C ALA A 68 -26.97 5.87 -4.05
N PRO A 69 -28.05 5.07 -3.93
CA PRO A 69 -29.22 5.22 -4.81
C PRO A 69 -29.95 6.56 -4.67
N TYR A 70 -29.75 7.26 -3.55
CA TYR A 70 -30.42 8.52 -3.23
C TYR A 70 -29.49 9.73 -3.36
N MET A 71 -28.24 9.53 -3.79
CA MET A 71 -27.28 10.60 -4.07
C MET A 71 -27.44 11.14 -5.49
N ASP A 72 -27.43 12.46 -5.64
CA ASP A 72 -27.27 13.15 -6.93
C ASP A 72 -25.78 13.39 -7.19
N PHE A 73 -25.12 12.39 -7.79
CA PHE A 73 -23.68 12.46 -8.08
C PHE A 73 -23.36 13.52 -9.14
N ASP A 74 -24.28 13.81 -10.06
CA ASP A 74 -24.07 14.82 -11.10
C ASP A 74 -24.06 16.23 -10.48
N ALA A 75 -24.93 16.50 -9.50
CA ALA A 75 -24.91 17.75 -8.75
C ALA A 75 -23.64 17.90 -7.93
N LEU A 76 -23.18 16.83 -7.28
CA LEU A 76 -21.93 16.83 -6.53
C LEU A 76 -20.73 17.12 -7.45
N ALA A 77 -20.67 16.50 -8.62
CA ALA A 77 -19.61 16.73 -9.60
C ALA A 77 -19.59 18.17 -10.12
N ARG A 78 -20.77 18.77 -10.38
CA ARG A 78 -20.86 20.19 -10.75
C ARG A 78 -20.32 21.10 -9.64
N LEU A 79 -20.74 20.87 -8.39
CA LEU A 79 -20.26 21.64 -7.25
C LEU A 79 -18.74 21.52 -7.07
N GLN A 80 -18.18 20.32 -7.25
CA GLN A 80 -16.74 20.10 -7.20
C GLN A 80 -16.00 20.97 -8.23
N GLN A 81 -16.51 21.03 -9.46
CA GLN A 81 -15.92 21.84 -10.53
C GLN A 81 -16.01 23.34 -10.21
N GLU A 82 -17.15 23.81 -9.72
CA GLU A 82 -17.33 25.22 -9.31
C GLU A 82 -16.34 25.63 -8.21
N ILE A 83 -16.14 24.77 -7.20
CA ILE A 83 -15.18 25.04 -6.11
C ILE A 83 -13.75 25.04 -6.65
N LEU A 84 -13.42 24.10 -7.54
CA LEU A 84 -12.09 24.03 -8.15
C LEU A 84 -11.78 25.32 -8.93
N GLU A 85 -12.73 25.79 -9.74
CA GLU A 85 -12.61 27.04 -10.49
C GLU A 85 -12.41 28.23 -9.54
N GLN A 86 -13.17 28.34 -8.45
CA GLN A 86 -12.98 29.39 -7.45
C GLN A 86 -11.59 29.38 -6.81
N ILE A 87 -11.07 28.19 -6.48
CA ILE A 87 -9.73 28.05 -5.89
C ILE A 87 -8.65 28.51 -6.89
N LEU A 88 -8.77 28.09 -8.15
CA LEU A 88 -7.83 28.45 -9.21
C LEU A 88 -7.89 29.94 -9.54
N ASP A 89 -9.08 30.54 -9.54
CA ASP A 89 -9.27 31.98 -9.74
C ASP A 89 -8.70 32.81 -8.59
N THR A 90 -8.74 32.30 -7.35
CA THR A 90 -8.13 32.96 -6.18
C THR A 90 -6.60 32.84 -6.15
N ALA A 91 -6.03 31.89 -6.89
CA ALA A 91 -4.58 31.70 -7.00
C ALA A 91 -3.91 32.56 -8.08
N ASN A 92 -4.70 33.29 -8.87
CA ASN A 92 -4.25 34.32 -9.84
C ASN A 92 -4.36 35.73 -9.25
#